data_AF-A0A5B6TBA9-F1
#
_entry.id   AF-A0A5B6TBA9-F1
#
_cell.length_a   1.000
_cell.length_b   1.000
_cell.length_c   1.000
_cell.angle_alpha   90.00
_cell.angle_beta   90.00
_cell.angle_gamma   90.00
#
_symmetry.space_group_name_H-M   'P 1'
#
loop_
_entity.id
_entity.type
_entity.pdbx_description
1 polymer ?
#
loop_
_entity_poly.entity_id
_entity_poly.type
_entity_poly.pdbx_seq_one_letter_code
_entity_poly.pdbx_strand_id
1 'polypeptide(L)'
;MFDAAMVKIAHTPFYQIKVDQEKNRIILNIKGCWNTPEEVPFYTIHLKEALALVKPGFSILTDLRKLDEYSPVVRLMHIEAQKLTVAAGIYQLAEVHDLKKPVNLLSVGMAEESKIPLNIFDSMQDAQAWLEELKPR
;
A
#
# COMPACT_ATOMS: atom_id res chain seq x y z
N MET A 1 -11.62 10.63 23.45
CA MET A 1 -10.72 11.31 22.50
C MET A 1 -11.17 10.89 21.12
N PHE A 2 -11.51 11.84 20.25
CA PHE A 2 -12.15 11.54 18.97
C PHE A 2 -11.10 11.07 17.95
N ASP A 3 -11.36 9.95 17.28
CA ASP A 3 -10.63 9.39 16.12
C ASP A 3 -10.70 10.32 14.89
N ALA A 4 -10.39 11.61 15.03
CA ALA A 4 -10.66 12.63 14.00
C ALA A 4 -9.66 12.63 12.83
N ALA A 5 -8.52 11.93 12.95
CA ALA A 5 -7.46 11.94 11.94
C ALA A 5 -7.54 10.84 10.88
N MET A 6 -8.46 9.87 11.04
CA MET A 6 -8.57 8.71 10.17
C MET A 6 -9.65 8.89 9.10
N VAL A 7 -9.24 9.16 7.86
CA VAL A 7 -10.14 9.27 6.71
C VAL A 7 -10.26 7.92 6.01
N LYS A 8 -11.48 7.40 5.86
CA LYS A 8 -11.75 6.18 5.09
C LYS A 8 -12.00 6.56 3.63
N ILE A 9 -11.23 5.97 2.71
CA ILE A 9 -11.37 6.23 1.27
C ILE A 9 -12.15 5.10 0.60
N ALA A 10 -11.80 3.86 0.91
CA ALA A 10 -12.47 2.70 0.31
C ALA A 10 -12.58 1.54 1.30
N HIS A 11 -13.68 0.80 1.17
CA HIS A 11 -13.87 -0.49 1.83
C HIS A 11 -14.65 -1.41 0.90
N THR A 12 -13.94 -2.33 0.24
CA THR A 12 -14.50 -3.30 -0.69
C THR A 12 -14.22 -4.74 -0.20
N PRO A 13 -14.81 -5.75 -0.86
CA PRO A 13 -14.42 -7.15 -0.64
C PRO A 13 -12.95 -7.45 -0.93
N PHE A 14 -12.30 -6.66 -1.79
CA PHE A 14 -10.93 -6.87 -2.29
C PHE A 14 -9.88 -6.01 -1.61
N TYR A 15 -10.24 -4.83 -1.10
CA TYR A 15 -9.29 -3.96 -0.42
C TYR A 15 -9.95 -2.94 0.51
N GLN A 16 -9.13 -2.33 1.35
CA GLN A 16 -9.46 -1.16 2.13
C GLN A 16 -8.34 -0.13 1.99
N ILE A 17 -8.71 1.14 1.88
CA ILE A 17 -7.78 2.28 1.89
C ILE A 17 -8.24 3.28 2.93
N LYS A 18 -7.33 3.68 3.81
CA LYS A 18 -7.54 4.73 4.80
C LYS A 18 -6.32 5.64 4.83
N VAL A 19 -6.51 6.87 5.27
CA VAL A 19 -5.44 7.84 5.50
C VAL A 19 -5.46 8.24 6.96
N ASP A 20 -4.32 8.08 7.62
CA ASP A 20 -4.02 8.68 8.92
C ASP A 20 -3.33 10.02 8.67
N GLN A 21 -4.07 11.11 8.85
CA GLN A 21 -3.57 12.45 8.55
C GLN A 21 -2.58 12.95 9.60
N GLU A 22 -2.67 12.48 10.84
CA GLU A 22 -1.73 12.83 11.91
C GLU A 22 -0.35 12.23 11.64
N LYS A 23 -0.33 10.98 11.17
CA LYS A 23 0.91 10.27 10.83
C LYS A 23 1.39 10.53 9.39
N ASN A 24 0.62 11.28 8.60
CA ASN A 24 0.84 11.43 7.17
C ASN A 24 1.05 10.06 6.50
N ARG A 25 0.11 9.13 6.73
CA ARG A 25 0.26 7.71 6.36
C ARG A 25 -0.96 7.16 5.65
N ILE A 26 -0.75 6.44 4.56
CA ILE A 26 -1.80 5.64 3.92
C ILE A 26 -1.73 4.22 4.47
N ILE A 27 -2.88 3.66 4.83
CA ILE A 27 -3.02 2.28 5.29
C ILE A 27 -3.84 1.52 4.25
N LEU A 28 -3.23 0.50 3.65
CA LEU A 28 -3.85 -0.39 2.68
C LEU A 28 -4.00 -1.79 3.27
N ASN A 29 -5.12 -2.42 2.99
CA ASN A 29 -5.29 -3.85 3.20
C ASN A 29 -5.79 -4.43 1.88
N ILE A 30 -5.03 -5.34 1.27
CA ILE A 30 -5.37 -5.97 0.00
C ILE A 30 -5.60 -7.45 0.26
N LYS A 31 -6.69 -7.98 -0.30
CA LYS A 31 -7.15 -9.34 -0.04
C LYS A 31 -7.82 -9.97 -1.26
N GLY A 32 -7.85 -11.30 -1.24
CA GLY A 32 -8.44 -12.13 -2.29
C GLY A 32 -7.54 -12.24 -3.52
N CYS A 33 -8.14 -12.64 -4.62
CA CYS A 33 -7.47 -12.83 -5.90
C CYS A 33 -7.90 -11.74 -6.88
N TRP A 34 -6.94 -11.09 -7.52
CA TRP A 34 -7.16 -10.06 -8.54
C TRP A 34 -6.71 -10.64 -9.88
N ASN A 35 -7.66 -11.19 -10.63
CA ASN A 35 -7.40 -11.79 -11.93
C ASN A 35 -7.38 -10.72 -13.02
N THR A 36 -8.22 -9.70 -12.89
CA THR A 36 -8.39 -8.66 -13.91
C THR A 36 -8.55 -7.27 -13.27
N PRO A 37 -8.09 -6.19 -13.90
CA PRO A 37 -8.33 -4.82 -13.42
C PRO A 37 -9.82 -4.49 -13.21
N GLU A 38 -10.71 -5.13 -13.97
CA GLU A 38 -12.17 -4.95 -13.93
C GLU A 38 -12.80 -5.44 -12.61
N GLU A 39 -12.14 -6.33 -11.85
CA GLU A 39 -12.59 -6.73 -10.51
C GLU A 39 -12.35 -5.63 -9.47
N VAL A 40 -11.43 -4.70 -9.75
CA VAL A 40 -11.01 -3.62 -8.88
C VAL A 40 -10.90 -2.27 -9.61
N PRO A 41 -11.94 -1.87 -10.37
CA PRO A 41 -11.83 -0.79 -11.36
C PRO A 41 -11.58 0.58 -10.73
N PHE A 42 -11.96 0.74 -9.46
CA PHE A 42 -11.79 1.98 -8.70
C PHE A 42 -10.50 2.02 -7.87
N TYR A 43 -9.68 0.97 -7.87
CA TYR A 43 -8.48 0.92 -7.02
C TYR A 43 -7.55 2.10 -7.24
N THR A 44 -7.20 2.39 -8.51
CA THR A 44 -6.33 3.51 -8.85
C THR A 44 -6.97 4.88 -8.54
N ILE A 45 -8.30 4.99 -8.63
CA ILE A 45 -9.03 6.21 -8.28
C ILE A 45 -8.95 6.45 -6.77
N HIS A 46 -9.29 5.45 -5.97
CA HIS A 46 -9.21 5.53 -4.50
C HIS A 46 -7.76 5.74 -4.03
N LEU A 47 -6.75 5.18 -4.72
CA LEU A 47 -5.36 5.49 -4.42
C LEU A 47 -5.04 6.97 -4.67
N LYS A 48 -5.47 7.55 -5.79
CA LYS A 48 -5.29 8.97 -6.09
C LYS A 48 -5.98 9.88 -5.06
N GLU A 49 -7.18 9.51 -4.62
CA GLU A 49 -7.89 10.22 -3.54
C GLU A 49 -7.10 10.18 -2.23
N ALA A 50 -6.55 9.01 -1.87
CA ALA A 50 -5.70 8.90 -0.69
C ALA A 50 -4.41 9.73 -0.81
N LEU A 51 -3.77 9.73 -1.98
CA LEU A 51 -2.57 10.51 -2.27
C LEU A 51 -2.83 12.03 -2.19
N ALA A 52 -4.04 12.49 -2.50
CA ALA A 52 -4.42 13.90 -2.38
C ALA A 52 -4.57 14.39 -0.92
N LEU A 53 -4.64 13.47 0.04
CA LEU A 53 -4.82 13.77 1.47
C LEU A 53 -3.53 13.71 2.29
N VAL A 54 -2.43 13.27 1.66
CA VAL A 54 -1.10 13.20 2.27
C VAL A 54 -0.18 14.28 1.69
N LYS A 55 0.87 14.60 2.43
CA LYS A 55 1.93 15.52 2.00
C LYS A 55 3.16 14.71 1.59
N PRO A 56 4.02 15.21 0.67
CA PRO A 56 5.31 14.59 0.39
C PRO A 56 6.08 14.27 1.68
N GLY A 57 6.79 13.14 1.69
CA GLY A 57 7.36 12.54 2.90
C GLY A 57 6.40 11.59 3.64
N PHE A 58 5.26 11.25 3.04
CA PHE A 58 4.30 10.30 3.62
C PHE A 58 4.82 8.86 3.59
N SER A 59 4.24 8.01 4.43
CA SER A 59 4.52 6.57 4.40
C SER A 59 3.29 5.77 4.01
N ILE A 60 3.51 4.52 3.59
CA ILE A 60 2.42 3.56 3.36
C ILE A 60 2.66 2.31 4.21
N LEU A 61 1.60 1.80 4.83
CA LEU A 61 1.54 0.48 5.45
C LEU A 61 0.53 -0.38 4.70
N THR A 62 0.97 -1.48 4.10
CA THR A 62 0.13 -2.39 3.31
C THR A 62 0.12 -3.78 3.92
N ASP A 63 -1.06 -4.31 4.21
CA ASP A 63 -1.26 -5.72 4.58
C ASP A 63 -1.61 -6.54 3.33
N LEU A 64 -0.73 -7.46 2.95
CA LEU A 64 -0.86 -8.34 1.79
C LEU A 64 -1.00 -9.82 2.19
N ARG A 65 -1.08 -10.15 3.48
CA ARG A 65 -1.14 -11.55 3.96
C ARG A 65 -2.32 -12.35 3.40
N LYS A 66 -3.41 -11.65 3.05
CA LYS A 66 -4.63 -12.23 2.48
C LYS A 66 -4.73 -12.07 0.96
N LEU A 67 -3.69 -11.53 0.32
CA LEU A 67 -3.58 -11.50 -1.13
C LEU A 67 -3.20 -12.89 -1.63
N ASP A 68 -3.89 -13.32 -2.67
CA ASP A 68 -3.52 -14.49 -3.46
C ASP A 68 -2.76 -14.06 -4.72
N GLU A 69 -2.24 -15.01 -5.47
CA GLU A 69 -1.55 -14.70 -6.72
C GLU A 69 -2.46 -13.92 -7.66
N TYR A 70 -1.92 -12.88 -8.29
CA TYR A 70 -2.63 -12.03 -9.25
C TYR A 70 -2.00 -12.11 -10.63
N SER A 71 -2.78 -11.80 -11.65
CA SER A 71 -2.35 -11.94 -13.05
C SER A 71 -1.24 -10.94 -13.43
N PRO A 72 -0.45 -11.21 -14.49
CA PRO A 72 0.54 -10.26 -15.00
C PRO A 72 -0.04 -8.88 -15.37
N VAL A 73 -1.31 -8.82 -15.81
CA VAL A 73 -1.98 -7.55 -16.13
C VAL A 73 -2.25 -6.74 -14.86
N VAL A 74 -2.68 -7.41 -13.79
CA VAL A 74 -2.86 -6.76 -12.48
C VAL A 74 -1.51 -6.32 -11.90
N ARG A 75 -0.42 -7.06 -12.15
CA ARG A 75 0.93 -6.62 -11.80
C ARG A 75 1.30 -5.28 -12.44
N LEU A 76 1.01 -5.09 -13.74
CA LEU A 76 1.25 -3.82 -14.42
C LEU A 76 0.44 -2.68 -13.79
N MET A 77 -0.81 -2.92 -13.42
CA MET A 77 -1.63 -1.94 -12.70
C MET A 77 -0.99 -1.55 -11.34
N HIS A 78 -0.44 -2.50 -10.59
CA HIS A 78 0.27 -2.22 -9.34
C HIS A 78 1.56 -1.43 -9.56
N ILE A 79 2.33 -1.73 -10.61
CA ILE A 79 3.53 -0.95 -10.95
C ILE A 79 3.17 0.50 -11.24
N GLU A 80 2.12 0.76 -12.02
CA GLU A 80 1.64 2.12 -12.29
C GLU A 80 1.14 2.83 -11.02
N ALA A 81 0.45 2.10 -10.13
CA ALA A 81 0.06 2.61 -8.82
C ALA A 81 1.28 2.99 -7.95
N GLN A 82 2.34 2.18 -7.95
CA GLN A 82 3.58 2.48 -7.25
C GLN A 82 4.30 3.69 -7.86
N LYS A 83 4.32 3.84 -9.20
CA LYS A 83 4.89 5.02 -9.87
C LYS A 83 4.15 6.31 -9.49
N LEU A 84 2.81 6.28 -9.42
CA LEU A 84 2.01 7.41 -8.92
C LEU A 84 2.37 7.77 -7.48
N THR A 85 2.58 6.74 -6.65
CA THR A 85 2.97 6.90 -5.24
C THR A 85 4.36 7.50 -5.09
N VAL A 86 5.31 7.09 -5.92
CA VAL A 86 6.66 7.68 -6.00
C VAL A 86 6.59 9.14 -6.45
N ALA A 87 5.83 9.44 -7.49
CA ALA A 87 5.66 10.80 -7.99
C ALA A 87 5.01 11.74 -6.95
N ALA A 88 4.16 11.21 -6.06
CA ALA A 88 3.58 11.96 -4.95
C ALA A 88 4.57 12.23 -3.80
N GLY A 89 5.77 11.61 -3.82
CA GLY A 89 6.83 11.86 -2.84
C GLY A 89 6.76 10.95 -1.61
N ILE A 90 6.43 9.67 -1.78
CA ILE A 90 6.52 8.69 -0.69
C ILE A 90 7.93 8.64 -0.08
N TYR A 91 8.01 8.53 1.24
CA TYR A 91 9.25 8.30 1.97
C TYR A 91 9.57 6.80 2.10
N GLN A 92 8.61 6.00 2.57
CA GLN A 92 8.78 4.57 2.79
C GLN A 92 7.45 3.82 2.63
N LEU A 93 7.52 2.63 2.02
CA LEU A 93 6.46 1.64 1.95
C LEU A 93 6.84 0.44 2.82
N ALA A 94 6.01 0.12 3.81
CA ALA A 94 6.09 -1.13 4.55
C ALA A 94 4.99 -2.10 4.08
N GLU A 95 5.38 -3.28 3.60
CA GLU A 95 4.44 -4.34 3.22
C GLU A 95 4.53 -5.51 4.18
N VAL A 96 3.38 -6.03 4.59
CA VAL A 96 3.27 -7.20 5.45
C VAL A 96 2.79 -8.39 4.63
N HIS A 97 3.62 -9.42 4.58
CA HIS A 97 3.42 -10.61 3.76
C HIS A 97 3.23 -11.86 4.61
N ASP A 98 2.56 -12.87 4.05
CA ASP A 98 2.68 -14.24 4.56
C ASP A 98 3.93 -14.86 3.90
N LEU A 99 5.01 -15.04 4.67
CA LEU A 99 6.29 -15.55 4.16
C LEU A 99 6.20 -16.98 3.61
N LYS A 100 5.08 -17.67 3.79
CA LYS A 100 4.82 -18.98 3.16
C LYS A 100 4.38 -18.85 1.69
N LYS A 101 4.00 -17.66 1.23
CA LYS A 101 3.59 -17.39 -0.16
C LYS A 101 4.70 -16.63 -0.92
N PRO A 102 4.86 -16.84 -2.23
CA PRO A 102 5.91 -16.20 -3.03
C PRO A 102 5.60 -14.73 -3.42
N VAL A 103 4.53 -14.12 -2.90
CA VAL A 103 4.07 -12.77 -3.25
C VAL A 103 5.11 -11.69 -2.90
N ASN A 104 5.93 -11.93 -1.90
CA ASN A 104 7.04 -11.05 -1.52
C ASN A 104 8.07 -10.88 -2.66
N LEU A 105 8.40 -11.95 -3.39
CA LEU A 105 9.35 -11.89 -4.51
C LEU A 105 8.82 -11.02 -5.66
N LEU A 106 7.51 -11.12 -5.94
CA LEU A 106 6.86 -10.27 -6.94
C LEU A 106 6.91 -8.79 -6.52
N SER A 107 6.75 -8.53 -5.22
CA SER A 107 6.74 -7.18 -4.67
C SER A 107 8.12 -6.52 -4.75
N VAL A 108 9.19 -7.27 -4.49
CA VAL A 108 10.57 -6.81 -4.72
C VAL A 108 10.78 -6.45 -6.19
N GLY A 109 10.40 -7.32 -7.13
CA GLY A 109 10.57 -7.04 -8.56
C GLY A 109 9.75 -5.84 -9.05
N MET A 110 8.54 -5.61 -8.51
CA MET A 110 7.76 -4.40 -8.79
C MET A 110 8.43 -3.15 -8.22
N ALA A 111 8.98 -3.23 -7.01
CA ALA A 111 9.63 -2.11 -6.37
C ALA A 111 10.92 -1.68 -7.10
N GLU A 112 11.68 -2.63 -7.62
CA GLU A 112 12.83 -2.35 -8.49
C GLU A 112 12.44 -1.60 -9.76
N GLU A 113 11.28 -1.94 -10.35
CA GLU A 113 10.76 -1.31 -11.56
C GLU A 113 10.17 0.08 -11.30
N SER A 114 9.36 0.22 -10.25
CA SER A 114 8.67 1.47 -9.90
C SER A 114 9.55 2.45 -9.13
N LYS A 115 10.68 1.97 -8.57
CA LYS A 115 11.57 2.70 -7.66
C LYS A 115 10.92 3.07 -6.32
N ILE A 116 9.85 2.36 -5.92
CA ILE A 116 9.23 2.60 -4.61
C ILE A 116 10.16 2.12 -3.48
N PRO A 117 10.34 2.91 -2.40
CA PRO A 117 11.18 2.52 -1.27
C PRO A 117 10.47 1.47 -0.40
N LEU A 118 10.62 0.20 -0.77
CA LEU A 118 9.93 -0.94 -0.15
C LEU A 118 10.75 -1.56 0.99
N ASN A 119 10.07 -1.86 2.10
CA ASN A 119 10.52 -2.77 3.15
C ASN A 119 9.45 -3.82 3.42
N ILE A 120 9.87 -5.08 3.58
CA ILE A 120 8.98 -6.23 3.76
C ILE A 120 9.05 -6.72 5.20
N PHE A 121 7.89 -7.04 5.76
CA PHE A 121 7.69 -7.56 7.11
C PHE A 121 6.75 -8.77 7.06
N ASP A 122 6.73 -9.57 8.11
CA ASP A 122 5.77 -10.66 8.33
C ASP A 122 4.74 -10.34 9.43
N SER A 123 4.95 -9.22 10.12
CA SER A 123 4.14 -8.75 11.24
C SER A 123 3.69 -7.31 11.03
N MET A 124 2.39 -7.07 11.23
CA MET A 124 1.83 -5.71 11.27
C MET A 124 2.42 -4.87 12.39
N GLN A 125 2.75 -5.49 13.51
CA GLN A 125 3.29 -4.80 14.66
C GLN A 125 4.69 -4.26 14.36
N ASP A 126 5.55 -5.07 13.76
CA ASP A 126 6.94 -4.69 13.46
C ASP A 126 7.00 -3.67 12.32
N ALA A 127 6.18 -3.86 11.28
CA ALA A 127 6.04 -2.90 10.20
C ALA A 127 5.57 -1.52 10.71
N GLN A 128 4.58 -1.52 11.61
CA GLN A 128 4.09 -0.29 12.21
C GLN A 128 5.16 0.35 13.10
N ALA A 129 5.79 -0.42 14.00
CA ALA A 129 6.82 0.09 14.90
C ALA A 129 7.99 0.72 14.13
N TRP A 130 8.47 0.03 13.09
CA TRP A 130 9.51 0.56 12.21
C TRP A 130 9.10 1.88 11.56
N LEU A 131 7.87 1.98 11.06
CA LEU A 131 7.36 3.23 10.49
C LEU A 131 7.20 4.36 11.53
N GLU A 132 6.99 4.07 12.82
CA GLU A 132 6.98 5.09 13.89
C GLU A 132 8.38 5.58 14.26
N GLU A 133 9.41 4.73 14.11
CA GLU A 133 10.80 5.09 14.37
C GLU A 133 11.41 5.95 13.26
N LEU A 134 10.84 5.89 12.06
CA LEU A 134 11.21 6.76 10.95
C LEU A 134 10.91 8.22 11.29
N LYS A 135 11.97 9.00 11.48
CA LYS A 135 11.85 10.46 11.52
C LYS A 135 11.61 10.95 10.10
N PRO A 136 10.49 11.63 9.80
CA PRO A 136 10.35 12.36 8.55
C PRO A 136 11.52 13.34 8.44
N ARG A 137 12.23 13.34 7.31
CA ARG A 137 13.28 14.32 7.03
C ARG A 137 12.69 15.67 6.68
#